data_AF-A0A811N8K4-F1
#
_entry.id   AF-A0A811N8K4-F1
#
_cell.length_a   1.000
_cell.length_b   1.000
_cell.length_c   1.000
_cell.angle_alpha   90.00
_cell.angle_beta   90.00
_cell.angle_gamma   90.00
#
_symmetry.space_group_name_H-M   'P 1'
#
loop_
_entity.id
_entity.type
_entity.pdbx_description
1 polymer ?
#
loop_
_entity_poly.entity_id
_entity_poly.type
_entity_poly.pdbx_seq_one_letter_code
_entity_poly.pdbx_strand_id
1 'polypeptide(L)'
;MDADDGSRATPPLDAAAAAFKSQVMELQDLVLARSMFPATALPELANVDALVTAMESQVETIRRRLQEELDAIPKAKKLVQRSLKEEEKLQHILANLPSGMRKDAFATQLEQSSSRMLPRFDSSFTEANECDVKIKDEPVAAPRKGRAPAPRWYISSEELDSLSSYMRGRLTLEKVNIAINEVASYAEANAHLVTCPKKKLSEDTWDKALII
;
A
#
# COMPACT_ATOMS: atom_id res chain seq x y z
N MET A 1 -102.72 -51.85 17.60
CA MET A 1 -102.42 -50.50 18.14
C MET A 1 -101.03 -50.23 17.64
N ASP A 2 -100.99 -49.74 16.41
CA ASP A 2 -99.79 -49.67 15.59
C ASP A 2 -99.30 -48.23 15.58
N ALA A 3 -97.99 -48.11 15.72
CA ALA A 3 -97.29 -46.88 16.03
C ALA A 3 -97.39 -45.84 14.91
N ASP A 4 -97.56 -44.60 15.37
CA ASP A 4 -97.53 -43.33 14.65
C ASP A 4 -96.15 -43.09 14.01
N ASP A 5 -96.07 -43.15 12.68
CA ASP A 5 -94.89 -42.74 11.90
C ASP A 5 -95.09 -41.30 11.41
N GLY A 6 -94.66 -40.36 12.24
CA GLY A 6 -94.61 -38.93 11.92
C GLY A 6 -93.49 -38.61 10.94
N SER A 7 -93.70 -38.91 9.65
CA SER A 7 -92.83 -38.46 8.56
C SER A 7 -92.97 -36.94 8.36
N ARG A 8 -92.21 -36.18 9.16
CA ARG A 8 -91.97 -34.75 8.93
C ARG A 8 -91.13 -34.62 7.66
N ALA A 9 -91.77 -34.23 6.56
CA ALA A 9 -91.07 -33.69 5.40
C ALA A 9 -90.21 -32.51 5.88
N THR A 10 -88.89 -32.66 5.83
CA THR A 10 -87.98 -31.53 6.02
C THR A 10 -88.32 -30.48 4.96
N PRO A 11 -88.68 -29.24 5.35
CA PRO A 11 -89.07 -28.23 4.38
C PRO A 11 -87.88 -27.90 3.46
N PRO A 12 -88.11 -27.56 2.18
CA PRO A 12 -87.05 -27.23 1.21
C PRO A 12 -86.13 -26.08 1.66
N LEU A 13 -86.60 -25.26 2.61
CA LEU A 13 -85.82 -24.21 3.25
C LEU A 13 -84.70 -24.76 4.17
N ASP A 14 -84.94 -25.84 4.90
CA ASP A 14 -83.95 -26.45 5.80
C ASP A 14 -82.84 -27.14 5.01
N ALA A 15 -83.18 -27.75 3.87
CA ALA A 15 -82.20 -28.31 2.94
C ALA A 15 -81.31 -27.21 2.33
N ALA A 16 -81.89 -26.07 1.95
CA ALA A 16 -81.13 -24.92 1.48
C ALA A 16 -80.24 -24.32 2.59
N ALA A 17 -80.74 -24.23 3.83
CA ALA A 17 -79.95 -23.77 4.97
C ALA A 17 -78.79 -24.72 5.31
N ALA A 18 -79.01 -26.04 5.19
CA ALA A 18 -77.97 -27.04 5.36
C ALA A 18 -76.90 -26.96 4.24
N ALA A 19 -77.32 -26.80 2.98
CA ALA A 19 -76.41 -26.61 1.86
C ALA A 19 -75.60 -25.32 2.00
N PHE A 20 -76.21 -24.23 2.44
CA PHE A 20 -75.51 -22.97 2.69
C PHE A 20 -74.53 -23.09 3.85
N LYS A 21 -74.90 -23.76 4.95
CA LYS A 21 -73.96 -24.08 6.03
C LYS A 21 -72.79 -24.94 5.53
N SER A 22 -73.06 -25.94 4.70
CA SER A 22 -72.01 -26.76 4.09
C SER A 22 -71.05 -25.93 3.25
N GLN A 23 -71.56 -25.02 2.41
CA GLN A 23 -70.73 -24.11 1.62
C GLN A 23 -69.94 -23.13 2.50
N VAL A 24 -70.54 -22.62 3.59
CA VAL A 24 -69.83 -21.74 4.53
C VAL A 24 -68.69 -22.50 5.23
N MET A 25 -68.91 -23.76 5.63
CA MET A 25 -67.87 -24.60 6.21
C MET A 25 -66.75 -24.89 5.20
N GLU A 26 -67.09 -25.24 3.97
CA GLU A 26 -66.13 -25.48 2.90
C GLU A 26 -65.31 -24.22 2.59
N LEU A 27 -65.95 -23.05 2.57
CA LEU A 27 -65.28 -21.77 2.37
C LEU A 27 -64.37 -21.42 3.55
N GLN A 28 -64.78 -21.73 4.78
CA GLN A 28 -63.96 -21.55 5.98
C GLN A 28 -62.72 -22.45 5.93
N ASP A 29 -62.87 -23.72 5.57
CA ASP A 29 -61.75 -24.66 5.39
C ASP A 29 -60.80 -24.18 4.29
N LEU A 30 -61.33 -23.69 3.16
CA LEU A 30 -60.53 -23.16 2.06
C LEU A 30 -59.74 -21.90 2.48
N VAL A 31 -60.36 -21.01 3.28
CA VAL A 31 -59.71 -19.81 3.82
C VAL A 31 -58.65 -20.18 4.86
N LEU A 32 -58.89 -21.19 5.70
CA LEU A 32 -57.91 -21.71 6.67
C LEU A 32 -56.70 -22.32 5.96
N ALA A 33 -56.93 -23.18 4.97
CA ALA A 33 -55.88 -23.75 4.13
C ALA A 33 -55.10 -22.66 3.39
N ARG A 34 -55.78 -21.63 2.88
CA ARG A 34 -55.15 -20.45 2.30
C ARG A 34 -54.41 -19.62 3.35
N SER A 35 -54.82 -19.59 4.61
CA SER A 35 -54.16 -18.76 5.64
C SER A 35 -52.93 -19.43 6.28
N MET A 36 -52.80 -20.75 6.18
CA MET A 36 -51.69 -21.52 6.77
C MET A 36 -50.32 -21.22 6.16
N PHE A 37 -50.23 -20.56 5.01
CA PHE A 37 -48.96 -20.42 4.26
C PHE A 37 -48.56 -19.04 3.69
N PRO A 38 -49.40 -18.02 3.36
CA PRO A 38 -48.98 -17.07 2.33
C PRO A 38 -48.83 -15.59 2.72
N ALA A 39 -48.51 -15.21 3.96
CA ALA A 39 -48.23 -13.79 4.26
C ALA A 39 -46.86 -13.53 4.89
N THR A 40 -46.43 -14.37 5.83
CA THR A 40 -45.18 -14.18 6.57
C THR A 40 -44.03 -15.05 6.06
N ALA A 41 -44.31 -16.25 5.55
CA ALA A 41 -43.28 -17.19 5.10
C ALA A 41 -42.61 -16.78 3.77
N LEU A 42 -43.35 -16.15 2.85
CA LEU A 42 -42.80 -15.67 1.57
C LEU A 42 -41.72 -14.58 1.75
N PRO A 43 -41.95 -13.52 2.54
CA PRO A 43 -40.91 -12.52 2.79
C PRO A 43 -39.74 -13.07 3.63
N GLU A 44 -39.98 -13.99 4.56
CA GLU A 44 -38.89 -14.68 5.28
C GLU A 44 -38.00 -15.50 4.33
N LEU A 45 -38.60 -16.24 3.39
CA LEU A 45 -37.84 -16.99 2.38
C LEU A 45 -37.06 -16.07 1.44
N ALA A 46 -37.66 -14.94 1.03
CA ALA A 46 -36.97 -13.92 0.24
C ALA A 46 -35.80 -13.28 1.01
N ASN A 47 -35.94 -13.07 2.32
CA ASN A 47 -34.85 -12.58 3.17
C ASN A 47 -33.71 -13.60 3.27
N VAL A 48 -34.03 -14.89 3.38
CA VAL A 48 -33.03 -15.97 3.38
C VAL A 48 -32.31 -16.03 2.03
N ASP A 49 -33.02 -15.93 0.92
CA ASP A 49 -32.43 -15.89 -0.43
C ASP A 49 -31.50 -14.68 -0.60
N ALA A 50 -31.94 -13.49 -0.15
CA ALA A 50 -31.11 -12.29 -0.15
C ALA A 50 -29.85 -12.44 0.72
N LEU A 51 -29.94 -13.12 1.87
CA LEU A 51 -28.80 -13.38 2.73
C LEU A 51 -27.82 -14.38 2.09
N VAL A 52 -28.34 -15.46 1.49
CA VAL A 52 -27.52 -16.47 0.80
C VAL A 52 -26.80 -15.85 -0.40
N THR A 53 -27.50 -15.09 -1.24
CA THR A 53 -26.89 -14.38 -2.37
C THR A 53 -25.84 -13.36 -1.93
N ALA A 54 -26.08 -12.65 -0.81
CA ALA A 54 -25.08 -11.78 -0.20
C ALA A 54 -23.84 -12.58 0.25
N MET A 55 -24.03 -13.70 0.94
CA MET A 55 -22.93 -14.58 1.37
C MET A 55 -22.15 -15.15 0.18
N GLU A 56 -22.82 -15.60 -0.88
CA GLU A 56 -22.20 -16.08 -2.12
C GLU A 56 -21.32 -15.00 -2.74
N SER A 57 -21.83 -13.76 -2.85
CA SER A 57 -21.06 -12.62 -3.36
C SER A 57 -19.83 -12.30 -2.49
N GLN A 58 -19.94 -12.49 -1.17
CA GLN A 58 -18.85 -12.29 -0.24
C GLN A 58 -17.79 -13.39 -0.40
N VAL A 59 -18.20 -14.65 -0.57
CA VAL A 59 -17.29 -15.77 -0.84
C VAL A 59 -16.54 -15.56 -2.16
N GLU A 60 -17.22 -15.09 -3.20
CA GLU A 60 -16.58 -14.72 -4.48
C GLU A 60 -15.53 -13.62 -4.29
N THR A 61 -15.84 -12.62 -3.47
CA THR A 61 -14.91 -11.53 -3.14
C THR A 61 -13.68 -12.02 -2.39
N ILE A 62 -13.87 -12.90 -1.40
CA ILE A 62 -12.77 -13.53 -0.65
C ILE A 62 -11.90 -14.35 -1.60
N ARG A 63 -12.50 -15.15 -2.48
CA ARG A 63 -11.77 -15.98 -3.44
C ARG A 63 -10.91 -15.14 -4.36
N ARG A 64 -11.44 -14.03 -4.89
CA ARG A 64 -10.69 -13.10 -5.73
C ARG A 64 -9.47 -12.53 -5.00
N ARG A 65 -9.65 -12.06 -3.76
CA ARG A 65 -8.55 -11.53 -2.95
C ARG A 65 -7.49 -12.59 -2.66
N LEU A 66 -7.90 -13.82 -2.32
CA LEU A 66 -6.96 -14.92 -2.09
C LEU A 66 -6.14 -15.22 -3.35
N GLN A 67 -6.76 -15.15 -4.54
CA GLN A 67 -6.04 -15.32 -5.79
C GLN A 67 -5.02 -14.19 -6.03
N GLU A 68 -5.41 -12.94 -5.79
CA GLU A 68 -4.51 -11.79 -5.88
C GLU A 68 -3.30 -11.92 -4.94
N GLU A 69 -3.53 -12.35 -3.70
CA GLU A 69 -2.47 -12.62 -2.71
C GLU A 69 -1.55 -13.76 -3.17
N LEU A 70 -2.12 -14.87 -3.67
CA LEU A 70 -1.35 -15.98 -4.22
C LEU A 70 -0.45 -15.54 -5.38
N ASP A 71 -0.93 -14.66 -6.24
CA ASP A 71 -0.16 -14.09 -7.35
C ASP A 71 0.89 -13.05 -6.90
N ALA A 72 0.69 -12.43 -5.72
CA ALA A 72 1.62 -11.48 -5.12
C ALA A 72 2.79 -12.15 -4.38
N ILE A 73 2.55 -13.28 -3.69
CA ILE A 73 3.58 -14.06 -2.97
C ILE A 73 4.85 -14.33 -3.80
N PRO A 74 4.79 -14.82 -5.06
CA PRO A 74 6.00 -15.07 -5.84
C PRO A 74 6.75 -13.79 -6.21
N LYS A 75 6.04 -12.66 -6.36
CA LYS A 75 6.67 -11.35 -6.60
C LYS A 75 7.45 -10.91 -5.37
N ALA A 76 6.86 -11.03 -4.18
CA ALA A 76 7.52 -10.74 -2.91
C ALA A 76 8.75 -11.63 -2.70
N LYS A 77 8.64 -12.95 -2.98
CA LYS A 77 9.78 -13.88 -2.89
C LYS A 77 10.94 -13.48 -3.81
N LYS A 78 10.65 -13.09 -5.05
CA LYS A 78 11.67 -12.60 -6.00
C LYS A 78 12.33 -11.33 -5.51
N LEU A 79 11.58 -10.42 -4.89
CA LEU A 79 12.12 -9.19 -4.30
C LEU A 79 13.09 -9.51 -3.18
N VAL A 80 12.68 -10.33 -2.20
CA VAL A 80 13.54 -10.77 -1.09
C VAL A 80 14.82 -11.42 -1.60
N GLN A 81 14.73 -12.29 -2.61
CA GLN A 81 15.91 -12.94 -3.19
C GLN A 81 16.87 -11.93 -3.85
N ARG A 82 16.35 -10.87 -4.48
CA ARG A 82 17.19 -9.80 -5.04
C ARG A 82 17.84 -8.99 -3.93
N SER A 83 17.09 -8.62 -2.90
CA SER A 83 17.59 -7.89 -1.75
C SER A 83 18.68 -8.67 -1.02
N LEU A 84 18.54 -9.98 -0.86
CA LEU A 84 19.55 -10.83 -0.22
C LEU A 84 20.87 -10.84 -1.01
N LYS A 85 20.81 -10.95 -2.35
CA LYS A 85 22.01 -10.86 -3.20
C LYS A 85 22.69 -9.49 -3.13
N GLU A 86 21.88 -8.44 -3.04
CA GLU A 86 22.40 -7.08 -2.87
C GLU A 86 23.07 -6.92 -1.51
N GLU A 87 22.45 -7.43 -0.45
CA GLU A 87 23.03 -7.45 0.88
C GLU A 87 24.36 -8.20 0.92
N GLU A 88 24.45 -9.40 0.34
CA GLU A 88 25.70 -10.16 0.22
C GLU A 88 26.80 -9.33 -0.46
N LYS A 89 26.45 -8.62 -1.54
CA LYS A 89 27.38 -7.72 -2.24
C LYS A 89 27.82 -6.56 -1.35
N LEU A 90 26.88 -5.94 -0.63
CA LEU A 90 27.17 -4.83 0.27
C LEU A 90 28.04 -5.27 1.46
N GLN A 91 27.78 -6.46 2.03
CA GLN A 91 28.60 -7.06 3.07
C GLN A 91 30.02 -7.34 2.56
N HIS A 92 30.15 -7.89 1.35
CA HIS A 92 31.45 -8.08 0.71
C HIS A 92 32.18 -6.74 0.52
N ILE A 93 31.48 -5.70 0.06
CA ILE A 93 32.05 -4.35 -0.07
C ILE A 93 32.51 -3.84 1.31
N LEU A 94 31.67 -3.92 2.33
CA LEU A 94 31.97 -3.49 3.70
C LEU A 94 33.20 -4.20 4.27
N ALA A 95 33.34 -5.51 4.03
CA ALA A 95 34.50 -6.28 4.45
C ALA A 95 35.81 -5.80 3.80
N ASN A 96 35.73 -5.25 2.58
CA ASN A 96 36.86 -4.78 1.78
C ASN A 96 36.98 -3.24 1.74
N LEU A 97 36.25 -2.52 2.60
CA LEU A 97 36.33 -1.06 2.62
C LEU A 97 37.66 -0.57 3.23
N PRO A 98 38.30 0.46 2.62
CA PRO A 98 39.43 1.15 3.21
C PRO A 98 39.13 1.68 4.62
N SER A 99 40.17 1.76 5.46
CA SER A 99 40.07 2.18 6.86
C SER A 99 39.43 3.57 7.04
N GLY A 100 39.70 4.49 6.10
CA GLY A 100 39.12 5.84 6.07
C GLY A 100 37.63 5.92 5.72
N MET A 101 37.01 4.84 5.24
CA MET A 101 35.59 4.81 4.82
C MET A 101 34.65 4.15 5.84
N ARG A 102 35.19 3.42 6.83
CA ARG A 102 34.39 2.55 7.70
C ARG A 102 33.63 3.26 8.84
N LYS A 103 33.96 4.51 9.16
CA LYS A 103 33.46 5.16 10.40
C LYS A 103 32.46 6.30 10.19
N ASP A 104 32.52 7.01 9.06
CA ASP A 104 31.77 8.27 8.90
C ASP A 104 30.56 8.20 7.95
N ALA A 105 30.52 7.20 7.06
CA ALA A 105 29.44 7.07 6.06
C ALA A 105 28.14 6.46 6.64
N PHE A 106 28.23 5.60 7.65
CA PHE A 106 27.07 4.85 8.16
C PHE A 106 26.39 5.49 9.39
N ALA A 107 27.15 6.26 10.20
CA ALA A 107 26.62 6.87 11.42
C ALA A 107 25.66 8.04 11.15
N THR A 108 25.77 8.71 10.01
CA THR A 108 24.92 9.88 9.67
C THR A 108 23.65 9.53 8.88
N GLN A 109 23.59 8.37 8.22
CA GLN A 109 22.46 7.99 7.35
C GLN A 109 21.43 7.07 8.04
N LEU A 110 21.85 6.23 8.99
CA LEU A 110 20.95 5.30 9.70
C LEU A 110 19.95 6.05 10.60
N GLU A 111 20.40 7.10 11.29
CA GLU A 111 19.55 7.94 12.15
C GLU A 111 18.52 8.77 11.36
N GLN A 112 18.83 9.13 10.10
CA GLN A 112 17.91 9.93 9.27
C GLN A 112 16.86 9.08 8.54
N SER A 113 17.13 7.79 8.33
CA SER A 113 16.27 6.91 7.53
C SER A 113 15.23 6.16 8.37
N SER A 114 15.40 6.10 9.70
CA SER A 114 14.45 5.42 10.61
C SER A 114 13.15 6.22 10.83
N SER A 115 13.16 7.55 10.63
CA SER A 115 12.05 8.42 11.00
C SER A 115 11.11 8.83 9.84
N ARG A 116 11.42 8.47 8.59
CA ARG A 116 10.57 8.85 7.44
C ARG A 116 10.23 7.63 6.60
N MET A 117 9.11 6.99 6.95
CA MET A 117 8.12 6.42 6.03
C MET A 117 7.41 5.22 6.68
N LEU A 118 6.44 5.50 7.55
CA LEU A 118 5.28 4.63 7.71
C LEU A 118 4.05 5.54 7.93
N PRO A 119 3.14 5.69 6.94
CA PRO A 119 1.83 6.22 7.24
C PRO A 119 1.06 5.14 7.99
N ARG A 120 0.87 5.36 9.30
CA ARG A 120 -0.03 4.59 10.15
C ARG A 120 -1.46 4.85 9.68
N PHE A 121 -2.07 3.85 9.05
CA PHE A 121 -3.45 3.91 8.58
C PHE A 121 -4.36 3.48 9.72
N ASP A 122 -4.73 4.42 10.59
CA ASP A 122 -5.82 4.21 11.54
C ASP A 122 -7.09 4.85 10.95
N SER A 123 -8.01 3.99 10.52
CA SER A 123 -9.33 4.35 9.99
C SER A 123 -10.28 4.65 11.14
N SER A 124 -10.61 5.93 11.35
CA SER A 124 -11.94 6.30 11.85
C SER A 124 -12.34 7.71 11.40
N PHE A 125 -13.59 7.78 11.01
CA PHE A 125 -14.29 8.87 10.35
C PHE A 125 -14.88 9.81 11.42
N THR A 126 -14.62 11.13 11.37
CA THR A 126 -15.63 12.20 11.56
C THR A 126 -15.05 13.61 11.39
N GLU A 127 -15.64 14.31 10.41
CA GLU A 127 -16.11 15.69 10.39
C GLU A 127 -15.25 16.87 10.91
N ALA A 128 -15.02 17.78 9.96
CA ALA A 128 -15.21 19.23 10.07
C ALA A 128 -14.51 19.98 11.22
N ASN A 129 -13.43 20.70 10.89
CA ASN A 129 -13.50 22.15 11.05
C ASN A 129 -12.49 22.88 10.15
N GLU A 130 -13.02 23.87 9.47
CA GLU A 130 -12.37 24.89 8.66
C GLU A 130 -11.50 25.77 9.54
N CYS A 131 -10.24 26.05 9.17
CA CYS A 131 -9.50 27.18 9.74
C CYS A 131 -8.60 27.82 8.68
N ASP A 132 -9.12 28.96 8.27
CA ASP A 132 -8.66 30.05 7.43
C ASP A 132 -7.16 30.38 7.48
N VAL A 133 -6.66 30.78 6.31
CA VAL A 133 -5.29 31.17 6.02
C VAL A 133 -5.08 32.61 6.46
N LYS A 134 -4.15 32.86 7.39
CA LYS A 134 -3.51 34.18 7.52
C LYS A 134 -2.00 34.05 7.49
N ILE A 135 -1.48 34.05 6.27
CA ILE A 135 -0.07 34.28 5.96
C ILE A 135 0.23 35.76 6.23
N LYS A 136 1.14 36.03 7.16
CA LYS A 136 1.85 37.30 7.23
C LYS A 136 3.30 37.04 6.79
N ASP A 137 3.63 37.62 5.66
CA ASP A 137 4.90 37.55 4.93
C ASP A 137 5.87 38.61 5.47
N GLU A 138 7.07 38.20 5.91
CA GLU A 138 8.34 38.90 5.61
C GLU A 138 9.54 38.02 6.04
N PRO A 139 10.65 38.03 5.27
CA PRO A 139 11.57 36.91 5.16
C PRO A 139 12.75 37.00 6.12
N VAL A 140 13.10 35.88 6.76
CA VAL A 140 14.42 35.73 7.38
C VAL A 140 15.09 34.46 6.85
N ALA A 141 16.05 34.71 5.96
CA ALA A 141 17.20 33.90 5.57
C ALA A 141 17.10 32.38 5.81
N ALA A 142 16.95 31.64 4.70
CA ALA A 142 17.20 30.21 4.67
C ALA A 142 18.60 29.88 5.24
N PRO A 143 18.76 28.76 5.96
CA PRO A 143 20.03 28.36 6.54
C PRO A 143 21.04 28.20 5.41
N ARG A 144 22.17 28.91 5.49
CA ARG A 144 23.31 28.62 4.63
C ARG A 144 23.80 27.21 4.99
N LYS A 145 23.32 26.19 4.26
CA LYS A 145 24.01 24.90 4.14
C LYS A 145 25.36 25.22 3.51
N GLY A 146 26.35 25.47 4.35
CA GLY A 146 27.75 25.54 3.94
C GLY A 146 28.03 24.26 3.18
N ARG A 147 28.27 24.39 1.87
CA ARG A 147 28.53 23.27 0.98
C ARG A 147 29.76 22.54 1.50
N ALA A 148 29.63 21.26 1.83
CA ALA A 148 30.78 20.47 2.20
C ALA A 148 31.76 20.41 0.99
N PRO A 149 33.07 20.53 1.22
CA PRO A 149 34.06 20.39 0.16
C PRO A 149 33.98 19.01 -0.50
N ALA A 150 34.54 18.88 -1.71
CA ALA A 150 34.59 17.57 -2.34
C ALA A 150 35.30 16.57 -1.40
N PRO A 151 34.77 15.35 -1.24
CA PRO A 151 35.37 14.36 -0.36
C PRO A 151 36.79 14.02 -0.82
N ARG A 152 37.75 14.13 0.09
CA ARG A 152 39.18 13.85 -0.13
C ARG A 152 39.61 12.73 0.80
N TRP A 153 39.39 11.49 0.38
CA TRP A 153 39.78 10.30 1.14
C TRP A 153 41.18 9.88 0.74
N TYR A 154 42.19 10.35 1.49
CA TYR A 154 43.57 9.96 1.28
C TYR A 154 43.80 8.50 1.64
N ILE A 155 44.72 7.87 0.91
CA ILE A 155 45.12 6.47 1.11
C ILE A 155 46.34 6.45 2.03
N SER A 156 46.46 5.42 2.87
CA SER A 156 47.64 5.18 3.73
C SER A 156 48.70 4.32 3.03
N SER A 157 49.93 4.29 3.55
CA SER A 157 50.98 3.40 3.02
C SER A 157 50.59 1.93 3.12
N GLU A 158 49.93 1.53 4.22
CA GLU A 158 49.46 0.17 4.45
C GLU A 158 48.39 -0.26 3.42
N GLU A 159 47.47 0.65 3.08
CA GLU A 159 46.44 0.40 2.07
C GLU A 159 47.04 0.29 0.66
N LEU A 160 48.06 1.08 0.35
CA LEU A 160 48.80 0.98 -0.91
C LEU A 160 49.62 -0.32 -0.99
N ASP A 161 50.21 -0.75 0.13
CA ASP A 161 51.02 -1.96 0.21
C ASP A 161 50.20 -3.26 0.26
N SER A 162 48.90 -3.16 0.58
CA SER A 162 47.96 -4.27 0.43
C SER A 162 47.67 -4.63 -1.02
N LEU A 163 48.00 -3.76 -1.99
CA LEU A 163 47.86 -4.07 -3.41
C LEU A 163 48.97 -5.02 -3.86
N SER A 164 48.66 -5.87 -4.83
CA SER A 164 49.68 -6.71 -5.45
C SER A 164 50.76 -5.85 -6.12
N SER A 165 52.01 -6.33 -6.12
CA SER A 165 53.14 -5.62 -6.76
C SER A 165 52.84 -5.24 -8.23
N TYR A 166 52.10 -6.10 -8.94
CA TYR A 166 51.62 -5.86 -10.29
C TYR A 166 50.74 -4.60 -10.41
N MET A 167 49.77 -4.43 -9.51
CA MET A 167 48.87 -3.27 -9.51
C MET A 167 49.57 -2.00 -9.02
N ARG A 168 50.49 -2.14 -8.06
CA ARG A 168 51.25 -1.00 -7.52
C ARG A 168 52.20 -0.43 -8.59
N GLY A 169 52.88 -1.28 -9.36
CA GLY A 169 53.74 -0.84 -10.47
C GLY A 169 54.75 0.24 -10.05
N ARG A 170 54.61 1.46 -10.59
CA ARG A 170 55.41 2.66 -10.22
C ARG A 170 54.61 3.74 -9.49
N LEU A 171 53.44 3.38 -8.96
CA LEU A 171 52.62 4.25 -8.12
C LEU A 171 53.30 4.42 -6.76
N THR A 172 53.34 5.66 -6.30
CA THR A 172 53.78 6.03 -4.95
C THR A 172 52.59 6.63 -4.22
N LEU A 173 52.61 6.55 -2.89
CA LEU A 173 51.56 7.10 -2.04
C LEU A 173 51.26 8.57 -2.37
N GLU A 174 52.32 9.35 -2.59
CA GLU A 174 52.26 10.75 -2.97
C GLU A 174 51.54 10.96 -4.31
N LYS A 175 51.88 10.19 -5.36
CA LYS A 175 51.23 10.31 -6.67
C LYS A 175 49.72 10.04 -6.59
N VAL A 176 49.33 9.05 -5.79
CA VAL A 176 47.91 8.68 -5.64
C VAL A 176 47.16 9.77 -4.88
N ASN A 177 47.73 10.28 -3.78
CA ASN A 177 47.11 11.35 -2.99
C ASN A 177 47.07 12.70 -3.73
N ILE A 178 48.03 12.99 -4.61
CA ILE A 178 47.98 14.14 -5.53
C ILE A 178 46.83 13.97 -6.53
N ALA A 179 46.70 12.80 -7.15
CA ALA A 179 45.61 12.55 -8.10
C ALA A 179 44.22 12.68 -7.44
N ILE A 180 44.07 12.26 -6.18
CA ILE A 180 42.83 12.48 -5.40
C ILE A 180 42.50 13.97 -5.27
N ASN A 181 43.51 14.81 -5.02
CA ASN A 181 43.32 16.27 -4.95
C ASN A 181 42.95 16.89 -6.30
N GLU A 182 43.54 16.41 -7.39
CA GLU A 182 43.20 16.86 -8.74
C GLU A 182 41.74 16.52 -9.07
N VAL A 183 41.32 15.28 -8.84
CA VAL A 183 39.93 14.83 -9.07
C VAL A 183 38.94 15.60 -8.20
N ALA A 184 39.26 15.85 -6.93
CA ALA A 184 38.44 16.67 -6.05
C ALA A 184 38.28 18.11 -6.59
N SER A 185 39.35 18.68 -7.15
CA SER A 185 39.33 20.01 -7.75
C SER A 185 38.44 20.06 -9.00
N TYR A 186 38.48 19.04 -9.86
CA TYR A 186 37.56 18.90 -11.00
C TYR A 186 36.11 18.74 -10.54
N ALA A 187 35.87 17.96 -9.49
CA ALA A 187 34.53 17.80 -8.93
C ALA A 187 33.98 19.12 -8.38
N GLU A 188 34.79 19.90 -7.66
CA GLU A 188 34.42 21.24 -7.17
C GLU A 188 34.09 22.20 -8.31
N ALA A 189 34.90 22.19 -9.38
CA ALA A 189 34.64 22.99 -10.58
C ALA A 189 33.33 22.56 -11.27
N ASN A 190 33.11 21.27 -11.51
CA ASN A 190 31.87 20.76 -12.11
C ASN A 190 30.64 21.10 -11.26
N ALA A 191 30.78 20.95 -9.94
CA ALA A 191 29.70 21.24 -9.02
C ALA A 191 29.40 22.76 -8.95
N HIS A 192 30.39 23.63 -9.22
CA HIS A 192 30.18 25.07 -9.43
C HIS A 192 29.42 25.34 -10.74
N LEU A 193 29.76 24.67 -11.85
CA LEU A 193 29.07 24.80 -13.14
C LEU A 193 27.58 24.45 -13.05
N VAL A 194 27.24 23.33 -12.39
CA VAL A 194 25.85 22.86 -12.25
C VAL A 194 25.01 23.79 -11.38
N THR A 195 25.63 24.47 -10.39
CA THR A 195 24.90 25.26 -9.39
C THR A 195 24.81 26.75 -9.76
N CYS A 196 25.74 27.27 -10.54
CA CYS A 196 25.75 28.69 -10.88
C CYS A 196 24.63 29.05 -11.87
N PRO A 197 23.82 30.08 -11.57
CA PRO A 197 22.85 30.60 -12.53
C PRO A 197 23.54 31.11 -13.79
N LYS A 198 22.92 30.93 -14.97
CA LYS A 198 23.47 31.32 -16.29
C LYS A 198 24.06 32.73 -16.38
N LYS A 199 23.52 33.65 -15.59
CA LYS A 199 23.90 35.06 -15.53
C LYS A 199 25.26 35.33 -14.86
N LYS A 200 25.87 34.34 -14.18
CA LYS A 200 27.12 34.50 -13.39
C LYS A 200 28.31 33.72 -13.95
N LEU A 201 28.12 33.05 -15.07
CA LEU A 201 29.12 32.18 -15.69
C LEU A 201 29.59 32.86 -16.98
N SER A 202 30.90 33.00 -17.13
CA SER A 202 31.54 33.47 -18.36
C SER A 202 31.18 32.58 -19.55
N GLU A 203 31.08 33.17 -20.73
CA GLU A 203 30.73 32.48 -22.00
C GLU A 203 31.65 31.28 -22.27
N ASP A 204 32.97 31.46 -22.09
CA ASP A 204 34.00 30.41 -22.17
C ASP A 204 33.79 29.22 -21.23
N THR A 205 33.05 29.42 -20.14
CA THR A 205 32.80 28.41 -19.10
C THR A 205 31.49 27.67 -19.35
N TRP A 206 30.52 28.32 -19.98
CA TRP A 206 29.30 27.70 -20.50
C TRP A 206 29.58 26.77 -21.67
N ASP A 207 30.42 27.19 -22.61
CA ASP A 207 30.75 26.38 -23.79
C ASP A 207 31.44 25.07 -23.41
N LYS A 208 32.32 25.10 -22.41
CA LYS A 208 32.95 23.89 -21.86
C LYS A 208 31.95 22.94 -21.20
N ALA A 209 30.87 23.45 -20.63
CA ALA A 209 29.81 22.64 -20.03
C ALA A 209 28.87 22.02 -21.08
N LEU A 210 28.79 22.60 -22.29
CA LEU A 210 27.95 22.13 -23.40
C LEU A 210 28.61 21.04 -24.27
N ILE A 211 29.90 20.79 -24.06
CA ILE A 211 30.71 19.82 -24.83
C ILE A 211 30.76 18.43 -24.13
N ILE A 212 30.17 18.31 -22.93
CA ILE A 212 29.99 17.04 -22.20
C ILE A 212 28.61 16.46 -22.54
#